data_AF-A0A0U1NS91-F1
#
_entry.id   AF-A0A0U1NS91-F1
#
_cell.length_a   1.000
_cell.length_b   1.000
_cell.length_c   1.000
_cell.angle_alpha   90.00
_cell.angle_beta   90.00
_cell.angle_gamma   90.00
#
_symmetry.space_group_name_H-M   'P 1'
#
loop_
_entity.id
_entity.type
_entity.pdbx_description
1 polymer ?
#
loop_
_entity_poly.entity_id
_entity_poly.type
_entity_poly.pdbx_seq_one_letter_code
_entity_poly.pdbx_strand_id
1 'polypeptide(L)'
;MIDKLIRQIYEITVKMKDALQEEKYEIFEKLLNDRNVLMIQVDSIKEEQQHFEYSTFAKRLLKDMIDLDHLMAPILNDNILKAQNNLNQIKKIHLVTQKYQPYFKQTNGAFVDSKK
;
A
#
# COMPACT_ATOMS: atom_id res chain seq x y z
N MET A 1 -1.45 -31.15 1.86
CA MET A 1 -2.11 -30.14 1.01
C MET A 1 -2.06 -28.76 1.66
N ILE A 2 -2.53 -28.62 2.91
CA ILE A 2 -2.48 -27.36 3.67
C ILE A 2 -1.06 -26.80 3.85
N ASP A 3 -0.07 -27.64 4.18
CA ASP A 3 1.32 -27.20 4.35
C ASP A 3 1.90 -26.55 3.08
N LYS A 4 1.46 -27.01 1.90
CA LYS A 4 1.86 -26.42 0.61
C LYS A 4 1.25 -25.03 0.45
N LEU A 5 -0.02 -24.86 0.80
CA LEU A 5 -0.69 -23.55 0.79
C LEU A 5 -0.02 -22.59 1.78
N ILE A 6 0.24 -23.03 3.02
CA ILE A 6 0.93 -22.22 4.02
C ILE A 6 2.32 -21.80 3.55
N ARG A 7 3.07 -22.70 2.90
CA ARG A 7 4.37 -22.37 2.29
C ARG A 7 4.23 -21.33 1.17
N GLN A 8 3.21 -21.44 0.32
CA GLN A 8 2.95 -20.47 -0.73
C GLN A 8 2.58 -19.09 -0.17
N ILE A 9 1.72 -19.05 0.85
CA ILE A 9 1.36 -17.80 1.55
C ILE A 9 2.63 -17.18 2.16
N TYR A 10 3.49 -17.98 2.79
CA TYR A 10 4.77 -17.50 3.32
C TYR A 10 5.66 -16.89 2.23
N GLU A 11 5.85 -17.58 1.10
CA GLU A 11 6.62 -17.06 -0.03
C GLU A 11 6.05 -15.74 -0.58
N ILE A 12 4.72 -15.60 -0.60
CA ILE A 12 4.06 -14.35 -0.98
C ILE A 12 4.32 -13.26 0.07
N THR A 13 4.20 -13.55 1.36
CA THR A 13 4.46 -12.58 2.44
C THR A 13 5.90 -12.06 2.41
N VAL A 14 6.88 -12.91 2.10
CA VAL A 14 8.27 -12.47 1.88
C VAL A 14 8.36 -11.51 0.69
N LYS A 15 7.78 -11.87 -0.45
CA LYS A 15 7.77 -11.00 -1.64
C LYS A 15 7.03 -9.68 -1.41
N MET A 16 5.99 -9.68 -0.59
CA MET A 16 5.27 -8.46 -0.20
C MET A 16 6.20 -7.52 0.57
N LYS A 17 6.96 -8.04 1.53
CA LYS A 17 7.97 -7.24 2.25
C LYS A 17 8.97 -6.62 1.29
N ASP A 18 9.52 -7.42 0.37
CA ASP A 18 10.51 -6.93 -0.60
C ASP A 18 9.90 -5.86 -1.53
N ALA A 19 8.69 -6.10 -2.04
CA ALA A 19 7.98 -5.12 -2.87
C ALA A 19 7.69 -3.81 -2.12
N LEU A 20 7.38 -3.89 -0.82
CA LEU A 20 7.17 -2.71 0.02
C LEU A 20 8.46 -1.94 0.28
N GLN A 21 9.59 -2.63 0.49
CA GLN A 21 10.91 -2.01 0.67
C GLN A 21 11.42 -1.34 -0.62
N GLU A 22 11.08 -1.91 -1.78
CA GLU A 22 11.42 -1.35 -3.09
C GLU A 22 10.38 -0.33 -3.61
N GLU A 23 9.41 0.07 -2.79
CA GLU A 23 8.32 0.99 -3.13
C GLU A 23 7.49 0.56 -4.37
N LYS A 24 7.45 -0.73 -4.67
CA LYS A 24 6.70 -1.34 -5.78
C LYS A 24 5.24 -1.61 -5.38
N TYR A 25 4.48 -0.55 -5.15
CA TYR A 25 3.11 -0.64 -4.59
C TYR A 25 2.11 -1.45 -5.44
N GLU A 26 2.18 -1.37 -6.77
CA GLU A 26 1.30 -2.15 -7.66
C GLU A 26 1.55 -3.66 -7.51
N ILE A 27 2.83 -4.05 -7.38
CA ILE A 27 3.21 -5.45 -7.16
C ILE A 27 2.78 -5.90 -5.76
N PHE A 28 2.94 -5.04 -4.76
CA PHE A 28 2.47 -5.30 -3.41
C PHE A 28 0.96 -5.57 -3.35
N GLU A 29 0.15 -4.74 -4.02
CA GLU A 29 -1.31 -4.90 -4.08
C GLU A 29 -1.70 -6.24 -4.73
N LYS A 30 -1.06 -6.59 -5.85
CA LYS A 30 -1.29 -7.88 -6.51
C LYS A 30 -0.97 -9.06 -5.59
N LEU A 31 0.18 -9.02 -4.92
CA LEU A 31 0.60 -10.06 -3.99
C LEU A 31 -0.33 -10.18 -2.78
N LEU A 32 -0.86 -9.05 -2.26
CA LEU A 32 -1.84 -9.04 -1.19
C LEU A 32 -3.14 -9.74 -1.60
N ASN A 33 -3.62 -9.48 -2.82
CA ASN A 33 -4.79 -10.15 -3.37
C ASN A 33 -4.56 -11.66 -3.53
N ASP A 34 -3.41 -12.06 -4.07
CA ASP A 34 -3.03 -13.47 -4.22
C ASP A 34 -2.94 -14.16 -2.84
N ARG A 35 -2.38 -13.49 -1.83
CA ARG A 35 -2.33 -13.98 -0.44
C ARG A 35 -3.73 -14.22 0.12
N ASN A 36 -4.65 -13.28 -0.08
CA ASN A 36 -6.03 -13.39 0.41
C ASN A 36 -6.77 -14.57 -0.23
N VAL A 37 -6.60 -14.79 -1.54
CA VAL A 37 -7.19 -15.95 -2.23
C VAL A 37 -6.72 -17.26 -1.61
N LEU A 38 -5.42 -17.39 -1.32
CA LEU A 38 -4.88 -18.59 -0.68
C LEU A 38 -5.36 -18.76 0.77
N MET A 39 -5.52 -17.67 1.52
CA MET A 39 -6.07 -17.71 2.88
C MET A 39 -7.51 -18.23 2.89
N ILE A 40 -8.34 -17.78 1.96
CA ILE A 40 -9.72 -18.28 1.80
C ILE A 40 -9.71 -19.78 1.53
N GLN A 41 -8.82 -20.28 0.68
CA GLN A 41 -8.69 -21.73 0.43
C GLN A 41 -8.27 -22.51 1.68
N VAL A 42 -7.35 -21.95 2.48
CA VAL A 42 -6.94 -22.55 3.75
C VAL A 42 -8.12 -22.63 4.72
N ASP A 43 -8.94 -21.57 4.80
CA ASP A 43 -10.13 -21.55 5.65
C ASP A 43 -11.19 -22.57 5.20
N SER A 44 -11.46 -22.69 3.90
CA SER A 44 -12.37 -23.72 3.38
C SER A 44 -11.92 -25.15 3.74
N ILE A 45 -10.61 -25.44 3.62
CA ILE A 45 -10.07 -26.77 3.98
C ILE A 45 -10.19 -27.05 5.48
N LYS A 46 -10.06 -26.01 6.33
CA LYS A 46 -10.21 -26.13 7.78
C LYS A 46 -11.66 -26.42 8.16
N GLU A 47 -12.62 -25.78 7.50
CA GLU A 47 -14.05 -25.99 7.75
C GLU A 47 -14.51 -27.41 7.39
N GLU A 48 -13.89 -28.03 6.38
CA GLU A 48 -14.18 -29.42 5.97
C GLU A 48 -13.65 -30.48 6.97
N GLN A 49 -12.77 -30.11 7.91
CA GLN A 49 -12.11 -31.05 8.82
C GLN A 49 -12.47 -30.80 10.28
N GLN A 50 -13.27 -31.70 10.86
CA GLN A 50 -13.85 -31.59 12.21
C GLN A 50 -12.82 -31.50 13.35
N HIS A 51 -11.54 -31.85 13.10
CA HIS A 51 -10.42 -31.78 14.05
C HIS A 51 -9.12 -31.28 13.39
N PHE A 52 -9.21 -30.26 12.53
CA PHE A 52 -8.04 -29.72 11.86
C PHE A 52 -6.97 -29.23 12.85
N GLU A 53 -5.74 -29.72 12.68
CA GLU A 53 -4.57 -29.17 13.36
C GLU A 53 -3.44 -28.88 12.38
N TYR A 54 -2.81 -27.72 12.53
CA TYR A 54 -1.61 -27.39 11.76
C TYR A 54 -0.41 -28.25 12.19
N SER A 55 0.38 -28.65 11.19
CA SER A 55 1.69 -29.24 11.43
C SER A 55 2.63 -28.27 12.16
N THR A 56 3.65 -28.81 12.83
CA THR A 56 4.70 -27.98 13.48
C THR A 56 5.40 -27.06 12.48
N PHE A 57 5.59 -27.54 11.25
CA PHE A 57 6.14 -26.75 10.14
C PHE A 57 5.23 -25.58 9.77
N ALA A 58 3.93 -25.83 9.57
CA ALA A 58 2.96 -24.78 9.26
C ALA A 58 2.85 -23.76 10.39
N LYS A 59 2.82 -24.20 11.65
CA LYS A 59 2.82 -23.32 12.84
C LYS A 59 4.03 -22.37 12.86
N ARG A 60 5.21 -22.87 12.51
CA ARG A 60 6.42 -22.03 12.40
C ARG A 60 6.27 -20.96 11.32
N LEU A 61 5.87 -21.36 10.11
CA LEU A 61 5.70 -20.41 9.01
C LEU A 61 4.61 -19.37 9.30
N LEU A 62 3.51 -19.76 9.94
CA LEU A 62 2.46 -18.84 10.39
C LEU A 62 3.00 -17.79 11.36
N LYS A 63 3.84 -18.20 12.31
CA LYS A 63 4.51 -17.27 13.22
C LYS A 63 5.43 -16.31 12.47
N ASP A 64 6.28 -16.83 11.58
CA ASP A 64 7.20 -16.01 10.80
C ASP A 64 6.45 -14.99 9.92
N MET A 65 5.27 -15.36 9.37
CA MET A 65 4.41 -14.43 8.63
C MET A 65 3.85 -13.31 9.50
N ILE A 66 3.44 -13.61 10.73
CA ILE A 66 2.96 -12.60 11.68
C ILE A 66 4.07 -11.60 12.00
N ASP A 67 5.29 -12.09 12.21
CA ASP A 67 6.46 -11.23 12.47
C ASP A 67 6.75 -10.33 11.25
N LEU A 68 6.65 -10.86 10.02
CA LEU A 68 6.79 -10.06 8.79
C LEU A 68 5.69 -9.00 8.65
N ASP A 69 4.42 -9.36 8.92
CA ASP A 69 3.30 -8.43 8.88
C ASP A 69 3.49 -7.28 9.90
N HIS A 70 3.98 -7.58 11.10
CA HIS A 70 4.31 -6.57 12.11
C HIS A 70 5.43 -5.63 11.66
N LEU A 71 6.41 -6.11 10.89
CA LEU A 71 7.47 -5.27 10.34
C LEU A 71 6.96 -4.37 9.20
N MET A 72 6.02 -4.84 8.39
CA MET A 72 5.46 -4.08 7.27
C MET A 72 4.46 -3.00 7.72
N ALA A 73 3.69 -3.25 8.78
CA ALA A 73 2.66 -2.34 9.29
C ALA A 73 3.14 -0.88 9.52
N PRO A 74 4.25 -0.62 10.24
CA PRO A 74 4.73 0.75 10.43
C PRO A 74 5.15 1.41 9.11
N ILE A 75 5.78 0.66 8.20
CA ILE A 75 6.19 1.17 6.88
C ILE A 75 4.97 1.63 6.07
N LEU A 76 3.91 0.83 6.07
CA LEU A 76 2.65 1.19 5.41
C LEU A 76 2.02 2.44 6.02
N ASN A 77 1.98 2.54 7.34
CA ASN A 77 1.44 3.72 8.03
C ASN A 77 2.22 4.99 7.68
N ASP A 78 3.56 4.93 7.70
CA ASP A 78 4.41 6.05 7.32
C ASP A 78 4.19 6.45 5.87
N ASN A 79 4.07 5.48 4.96
CA ASN A 79 3.82 5.74 3.54
C ASN A 79 2.44 6.38 3.30
N ILE A 80 1.41 5.94 4.03
CA ILE A 80 0.07 6.55 3.99
C ILE A 80 0.13 8.00 4.48
N LEU A 81 0.82 8.27 5.59
CA LEU A 81 0.97 9.63 6.12
C LEU A 81 1.72 10.54 5.14
N LYS A 82 2.81 10.05 4.52
CA LYS A 82 3.53 10.77 3.47
C LYS A 82 2.63 11.08 2.28
N ALA A 83 1.85 10.11 1.81
CA ALA A 83 0.92 10.29 0.69
C ALA A 83 -0.15 11.34 1.01
N GLN A 84 -0.73 11.31 2.21
CA GLN A 84 -1.71 12.31 2.66
C GLN A 84 -1.11 13.72 2.70
N ASN A 85 0.11 13.86 3.20
CA ASN A 85 0.81 15.14 3.24
C ASN A 85 1.08 15.68 1.84
N ASN A 86 1.52 14.83 0.92
CA ASN A 86 1.76 15.21 -0.47
C ASN A 86 0.46 15.64 -1.17
N LEU A 87 -0.64 14.91 -0.98
CA LEU A 87 -1.96 15.29 -1.50
C LEU A 87 -2.42 16.65 -0.96
N ASN A 88 -2.20 16.91 0.33
CA ASN A 88 -2.52 18.20 0.93
C ASN A 88 -1.67 19.35 0.37
N GLN A 89 -0.39 19.10 0.09
CA GLN A 89 0.47 20.08 -0.58
C GLN A 89 0.01 20.36 -2.01
N ILE A 90 -0.31 19.34 -2.79
CA ILE A 90 -0.84 19.49 -4.15
C ILE A 90 -2.13 20.31 -4.14
N LYS A 91 -3.06 20.04 -3.21
CA LYS A 91 -4.30 20.83 -3.05
C LYS A 91 -4.00 22.29 -2.74
N LYS A 92 -3.06 22.57 -1.83
CA LYS A 92 -2.64 23.95 -1.50
C LYS A 92 -2.04 24.66 -2.71
N ILE A 93 -1.13 24.01 -3.44
CA ILE A 93 -0.53 24.56 -4.66
C ILE A 93 -1.63 24.86 -5.68
N HIS A 94 -2.56 23.94 -5.91
CA HIS A 94 -3.66 24.13 -6.85
C HIS A 94 -4.53 25.34 -6.49
N LEU A 95 -4.88 25.50 -5.22
CA LEU A 95 -5.64 26.66 -4.72
C LEU A 95 -4.87 27.97 -4.92
N VAL A 96 -3.57 27.98 -4.64
CA VAL A 96 -2.69 29.14 -4.87
C VAL A 96 -2.66 29.47 -6.36
N THR A 97 -2.39 28.48 -7.23
CA THR A 97 -2.36 28.69 -8.68
C THR A 97 -3.68 29.22 -9.23
N GLN A 98 -4.82 28.72 -8.77
CA GLN A 98 -6.14 29.26 -9.15
C GLN A 98 -6.34 30.70 -8.67
N LYS A 99 -5.93 31.02 -7.43
CA LYS A 99 -6.03 32.37 -6.87
C LYS A 99 -5.15 33.39 -7.60
N TYR A 100 -3.95 32.97 -8.05
CA TYR A 100 -2.99 33.85 -8.72
C TYR A 100 -3.06 33.83 -10.25
N GLN A 101 -3.77 32.87 -10.86
CA GLN A 101 -4.02 32.81 -12.31
C GLN A 101 -4.58 34.12 -12.92
N PRO A 102 -5.53 34.83 -12.26
CA PRO A 102 -6.05 36.11 -12.75
C PRO A 102 -4.97 37.21 -12.78
N TYR A 103 -4.09 37.25 -11.77
CA TYR A 103 -3.06 38.27 -11.63
C TYR A 103 -1.90 38.09 -12.62
N PHE A 104 -1.59 36.84 -12.99
CA PHE A 104 -0.55 36.54 -14.00
C PHE A 104 -0.92 37.04 -15.41
N LYS A 105 -2.22 37.12 -15.73
CA LYS A 105 -2.71 37.70 -16.99
C LYS A 105 -2.83 39.23 -16.94
N GLN A 106 -3.01 39.82 -15.75
CA GLN A 106 -3.17 41.26 -15.59
C GLN A 106 -1.86 42.05 -15.72
N THR A 107 -0.71 41.46 -15.37
CA THR A 107 0.59 42.14 -15.50
C THR A 107 1.05 42.32 -16.95
N ASN A 108 0.52 41.55 -17.91
CA ASN A 108 0.82 41.73 -19.34
C ASN A 108 -0.11 42.73 -20.04
N GLY A 109 -1.12 43.28 -19.34
CA GLY A 109 -2.17 44.11 -19.95
C GLY A 109 -2.28 45.54 -19.40
N ALA A 110 -1.47 45.93 -18.41
CA ALA A 110 -1.51 47.27 -17.82
C ALA A 110 -0.31 48.11 -18.28
N PHE A 111 -0.25 48.45 -19.58
CA PHE A 111 0.45 49.66 -20.00
C PHE A 111 -0.38 50.85 -19.52
N VAL A 112 0.06 51.43 -18.41
CA VAL A 112 -0.47 52.71 -17.92
C VAL A 112 -0.10 53.76 -18.96
N ASP A 113 -1.09 54.19 -19.73
CA ASP A 113 -1.00 55.39 -20.57
C ASP A 113 -0.88 56.62 -19.65
N SER A 114 0.36 56.88 -19.22
CA SER A 114 0.71 58.12 -18.54
C SER A 114 0.80 59.22 -19.59
N LYS A 115 -0.32 59.93 -19.76
CA LYS A 115 -0.49 61.13 -20.58
C LYS A 115 0.76 62.04 -20.57
N LYS A 116 1.17 62.47 -21.76
CA LYS A 116 1.82 63.76 -22.01
C LYS A 116 1.17 64.41 -23.22
#